data_AF-A0A3C1CHC4-F1
#
_entry.id   AF-A0A3C1CHC4-F1
#
_cell.length_a   1.000
_cell.length_b   1.000
_cell.length_c   1.000
_cell.angle_alpha   90.00
_cell.angle_beta   90.00
_cell.angle_gamma   90.00
#
_symmetry.space_group_name_H-M   'P 1'
#
loop_
_entity.id
_entity.type
_entity.pdbx_description
1 polymer ?
#
loop_
_entity_poly.entity_id
_entity_poly.type
_entity_poly.pdbx_seq_one_letter_code
_entity_poly.pdbx_strand_id
1 'polypeptide(L)'
;GHNFPEVLEFRNRRVAELGVELMVASVQASIDAGRVQQPQGRDPSRNRLQTVTLLDAIATHGFDAVFGGARRDEEKARAKER
;
A
#
# COMPACT_ATOMS: atom_id res chain seq x y z
N GLY A 1 -2.08 -9.15 -8.60
CA GLY A 1 -2.39 -7.86 -7.96
C GLY A 1 -3.48 -7.15 -8.75
N HIS A 2 -4.10 -6.10 -8.23
CA HIS A 2 -5.19 -5.37 -8.91
C HIS A 2 -4.75 -4.02 -9.49
N ASN A 3 -3.44 -3.80 -9.62
CA ASN A 3 -2.90 -2.57 -10.19
C ASN A 3 -2.96 -2.65 -11.71
N PHE A 4 -3.26 -1.53 -12.36
CA PHE A 4 -3.17 -1.38 -13.80
C PHE A 4 -1.72 -1.64 -14.27
N PRO A 5 -1.50 -2.39 -15.37
CA PRO A 5 -0.17 -2.62 -15.93
C PRO A 5 0.63 -1.33 -16.13
N GLU A 6 -0.02 -0.27 -16.61
CA GLU A 6 0.56 1.05 -16.88
C GLU A 6 1.16 1.69 -15.62
N VAL A 7 0.53 1.48 -14.46
CA VAL A 7 1.03 1.97 -13.16
C VAL A 7 2.31 1.23 -12.77
N LEU A 8 2.38 -0.08 -13.02
CA LEU A 8 3.56 -0.88 -12.71
C LEU A 8 4.72 -0.53 -13.63
N GLU A 9 4.45 -0.32 -14.92
CA GLU A 9 5.45 0.13 -15.90
C GLU A 9 6.01 1.51 -15.53
N PHE A 10 5.13 2.48 -15.24
CA PHE A 10 5.54 3.82 -14.82
C PHE A 10 6.40 3.78 -13.56
N ARG A 11 5.98 3.02 -12.54
CA ARG A 11 6.73 2.83 -11.29
C ARG A 11 8.12 2.28 -11.56
N ASN A 12 8.23 1.19 -12.32
CA ASN A 12 9.51 0.54 -12.60
C ASN A 12 10.46 1.47 -13.35
N ARG A 13 9.95 2.18 -14.38
CA ARG A 13 10.72 3.18 -15.11
C ARG A 13 11.23 4.29 -14.19
N ARG A 14 10.37 4.85 -13.34
CA ARG A 14 10.74 5.96 -12.45
C ARG A 14 11.79 5.56 -11.41
N VAL A 15 11.69 4.34 -10.87
CA VAL A 15 12.67 3.77 -9.95
C VAL A 15 14.03 3.65 -10.62
N ALA A 16 14.09 3.09 -11.83
CA ALA A 16 15.32 2.96 -12.60
C ALA A 16 15.96 4.33 -12.91
N GLU A 17 15.15 5.31 -13.33
CA GLU A 17 15.62 6.67 -13.62
C GLU A 17 16.10 7.44 -12.38
N LEU A 18 15.60 7.12 -11.17
CA LEU A 18 16.07 7.72 -9.91
C LEU A 18 17.24 6.97 -9.27
N GLY A 19 17.50 5.73 -9.68
CA GLY A 19 18.53 4.88 -9.05
C GLY A 19 18.23 4.54 -7.59
N VAL A 20 16.95 4.50 -7.21
CA VAL A 20 16.52 4.21 -5.83
C VAL A 20 16.14 2.74 -5.65
N GLU A 21 16.24 2.25 -4.42
CA GLU A 21 15.66 0.97 -4.06
C GLU A 21 14.16 1.14 -3.77
N LEU A 22 13.33 0.29 -4.37
CA LEU A 22 11.90 0.23 -4.09
C LEU A 22 11.56 -1.08 -3.36
N MET A 23 11.23 -0.98 -2.08
CA MET A 23 10.73 -2.11 -1.30
C MET A 23 9.25 -2.38 -1.63
N VAL A 24 8.93 -3.59 -2.09
CA VAL A 24 7.58 -3.98 -2.51
C VAL A 24 6.98 -5.01 -1.55
N ALA A 25 5.97 -4.59 -0.79
CA ALA A 25 5.17 -5.50 0.02
C ALA A 25 3.95 -6.03 -0.76
N SER A 26 3.69 -7.34 -0.67
CA SER A 26 2.62 -8.00 -1.43
C SER A 26 1.45 -8.40 -0.53
N VAL A 27 0.25 -7.90 -0.86
CA VAL A 27 -0.99 -8.34 -0.23
C VAL A 27 -1.22 -9.84 -0.46
N GLN A 28 -0.86 -10.35 -1.64
CA GLN A 28 -1.00 -11.77 -1.94
C GLN A 28 -0.11 -12.61 -1.02
N ALA A 29 1.15 -12.20 -0.82
CA ALA A 29 2.04 -12.89 0.11
C ALA A 29 1.49 -12.89 1.55
N SER A 30 0.81 -11.82 1.95
CA SER A 30 0.16 -11.74 3.27
C SER A 30 -1.06 -12.69 3.38
N ILE A 31 -1.78 -12.91 2.27
CA ILE A 31 -2.86 -13.92 2.21
C ILE A 31 -2.27 -15.32 2.27
N ASP A 32 -1.24 -15.59 1.46
CA ASP A 32 -0.60 -16.90 1.36
C ASP A 32 0.06 -17.31 2.68
N ALA A 33 0.60 -16.34 3.42
CA ALA A 33 1.14 -16.53 4.78
C ALA A 33 0.06 -16.63 5.88
N GLY A 34 -1.23 -16.57 5.53
CA GLY A 34 -2.34 -16.64 6.48
C GLY A 34 -2.48 -15.42 7.40
N ARG A 35 -1.78 -14.32 7.12
CA ARG A 35 -1.77 -13.09 7.93
C ARG A 35 -3.04 -12.29 7.76
N VAL A 36 -3.64 -12.37 6.58
CA VAL A 36 -4.93 -11.77 6.25
C VAL A 36 -5.80 -12.75 5.49
N GLN A 37 -7.10 -12.69 5.71
CA GLN A 37 -8.07 -13.47 4.96
C GLN A 37 -8.82 -12.55 4.00
N GLN A 38 -9.01 -13.01 2.77
CA GLN A 38 -9.76 -12.27 1.78
C GLN A 38 -11.21 -12.11 2.26
N PRO A 39 -11.75 -10.88 2.34
CA PRO A 39 -13.11 -10.67 2.80
C PRO A 39 -14.12 -11.32 1.84
N GLN A 40 -15.16 -11.91 2.40
CA GLN A 40 -16.26 -12.55 1.67
C GLN A 40 -17.44 -11.56 1.56
N GLY A 41 -18.14 -11.53 0.42
CA GLY A 41 -19.31 -10.67 0.22
C GLY A 41 -19.41 -10.05 -1.18
N ARG A 42 -20.48 -9.28 -1.42
CA ARG A 42 -20.79 -8.65 -2.73
C ARG A 42 -19.86 -7.48 -3.08
N ASP A 43 -19.25 -6.84 -2.09
CA ASP A 43 -18.26 -5.77 -2.27
C ASP A 43 -17.19 -5.80 -1.15
N PRO A 44 -16.27 -6.78 -1.18
CA PRO A 44 -15.33 -6.98 -0.10
C PRO A 44 -14.22 -5.92 -0.14
N SER A 45 -14.30 -4.95 0.77
CA SER A 45 -13.28 -3.88 0.90
C SER A 45 -11.88 -4.47 1.12
N ARG A 46 -10.92 -4.01 0.31
CA ARG A 46 -9.52 -4.42 0.37
C ARG A 46 -8.68 -3.61 1.37
N ASN A 47 -9.25 -2.55 1.96
CA ASN A 47 -8.50 -1.65 2.83
C ASN A 47 -7.86 -2.41 3.99
N ARG A 48 -8.59 -3.35 4.61
CA ARG A 48 -8.05 -4.19 5.70
C ARG A 48 -6.85 -5.02 5.26
N LEU A 49 -6.87 -5.57 4.04
CA LEU A 49 -5.77 -6.37 3.50
C LEU A 49 -4.50 -5.51 3.32
N GLN A 50 -4.69 -4.29 2.81
CA GLN A 50 -3.61 -3.34 2.57
C GLN A 50 -3.01 -2.82 3.88
N THR A 51 -3.85 -2.51 4.87
CA THR A 51 -3.39 -2.01 6.18
C THR A 51 -2.44 -3.00 6.86
N VAL A 52 -2.80 -4.28 6.93
CA VAL A 52 -1.96 -5.30 7.58
C VAL A 52 -0.63 -5.43 6.83
N THR A 53 -0.69 -5.60 5.50
CA THR A 53 0.51 -5.69 4.65
C THR A 53 1.46 -4.50 4.84
N LEU A 54 0.92 -3.28 4.96
CA LEU A 54 1.71 -2.06 5.18
C LEU A 54 2.39 -2.05 6.56
N LEU A 55 1.65 -2.33 7.63
CA LEU A 55 2.18 -2.35 8.99
C LEU A 55 3.27 -3.43 9.14
N ASP A 56 3.07 -4.56 8.48
CA ASP A 56 4.00 -5.67 8.47
C ASP A 56 5.32 -5.30 7.79
N ALA A 57 5.24 -4.61 6.64
CA ALA A 57 6.41 -4.13 5.95
C ALA A 57 7.19 -3.11 6.81
N ILE A 58 6.48 -2.16 7.44
CA ILE A 58 7.08 -1.17 8.35
C ILE A 58 7.83 -1.86 9.49
N ALA A 59 7.18 -2.82 10.15
CA ALA A 59 7.78 -3.55 11.26
C ALA A 59 8.97 -4.42 10.82
N THR A 60 8.86 -5.12 9.68
CA THR A 60 9.89 -6.02 9.17
C THR A 60 11.17 -5.27 8.77
N HIS A 61 11.02 -4.07 8.21
CA HIS A 61 12.15 -3.23 7.79
C HIS A 61 12.63 -2.26 8.89
N GLY A 62 11.95 -2.21 10.04
CA GLY A 62 12.34 -1.36 11.17
C GLY A 62 12.21 0.14 10.88
N PHE A 63 11.18 0.55 10.13
CA PHE A 63 10.96 1.97 9.85
C PHE A 63 10.30 2.68 11.02
N ASP A 64 11.00 3.63 11.63
CA ASP A 64 10.46 4.48 12.71
C ASP A 64 9.61 5.65 12.19
N ALA A 65 9.76 6.01 10.91
CA ALA A 65 9.04 7.11 10.28
C ALA A 65 8.67 6.77 8.83
N VAL A 66 7.45 7.15 8.43
CA VAL A 66 6.94 6.98 7.06
C VAL A 66 6.20 8.24 6.59
N PHE A 67 6.51 8.68 5.37
CA PHE A 67 5.81 9.80 4.73
C PHE A 67 4.63 9.28 3.90
N GLY A 68 3.42 9.70 4.25
CA GLY A 68 2.21 9.39 3.48
C GLY A 68 1.86 10.50 2.49
N GLY A 69 1.48 10.14 1.27
CA GLY A 69 1.11 11.09 0.20
C GLY A 69 -0.30 11.68 0.30
N ALA A 70 -1.04 11.44 1.38
CA ALA A 70 -2.42 11.92 1.52
C ALA A 70 -2.44 13.45 1.69
N ARG A 71 -3.25 14.14 0.89
CA ARG A 71 -3.41 15.60 0.91
C ARG A 71 -4.75 16.02 1.52
N ARG A 72 -4.84 17.27 1.98
CA ARG A 72 -6.02 17.80 2.69
C ARG A 72 -7.22 18.02 1.77
N ASP A 73 -6.94 18.38 0.53
CA ASP A 73 -7.92 18.66 -0.52
C ASP A 73 -8.55 17.39 -1.12
N GLU A 74 -8.01 16.22 -0.81
CA GLU A 74 -8.42 14.96 -1.44
C GLU A 74 -9.67 14.34 -0.83
N GLU A 75 -9.95 14.56 0.46
CA GLU A 75 -11.07 13.92 1.14
C GLU A 75 -11.56 14.78 2.31
N LYS A 76 -12.88 14.88 2.51
CA LYS A 76 -13.46 15.74 3.57
C LYS A 76 -12.95 15.34 4.96
N ALA A 77 -12.73 14.05 5.21
CA ALA A 77 -12.18 13.54 6.46
C ALA A 77 -10.70 13.90 6.69
N ARG A 78 -9.99 14.42 5.68
CA ARG A 78 -8.59 14.87 5.77
C ARG A 78 -8.46 16.38 5.96
N ALA A 79 -9.53 17.13 5.73
CA ALA A 79 -9.66 18.49 6.23
C ALA A 79 -9.82 18.41 7.75
N LYS A 80 -8.72 18.50 8.49
CA LYS A 80 -8.81 18.72 9.93
C LYS A 80 -9.47 20.09 10.13
N GLU A 81 -10.70 20.10 10.63
CA GLU A 81 -11.32 21.30 11.16
C GLU A 81 -10.39 21.92 12.20
N ARG A 82 -10.34 23.26 12.17
CA ARG A 82 -9.59 24.08 13.12
C ARG A 82 -10.48 24.44 14.28
#